data_AF-A0A432VW48-F1
#
_entry.id   AF-A0A432VW48-F1
#
_cell.length_a   1.000
_cell.length_b   1.000
_cell.length_c   1.000
_cell.angle_alpha   90.00
_cell.angle_beta   90.00
_cell.angle_gamma   90.00
#
_symmetry.space_group_name_H-M   'P 1'
#
loop_
_entity.id
_entity.type
_entity.pdbx_description
1 polymer ?
#
loop_
_entity_poly.entity_id
_entity_poly.type
_entity_poly.pdbx_seq_one_letter_code
_entity_poly.pdbx_strand_id
1 'polypeptide(L)'
;MYVCLCKGITDKQIVKAVENGAVSVRELRKQFGLGNQCGKCTCMARGVLNEALENTSVAATPAQKPEIFIPGKTANAATNATHNAIHNAAHNVTQSYFTLTSN
;
A
#
# COMPACT_ATOMS: atom_id res chain seq x y z
N MET A 1 5.40 11.23 -3.83
CA MET A 1 4.61 11.14 -5.07
C MET A 1 3.55 12.26 -5.13
N TYR A 2 3.19 12.72 -6.33
CA TYR A 2 2.02 13.60 -6.51
C TYR A 2 0.73 12.80 -6.38
N VAL A 3 -0.12 13.23 -5.45
CA VAL A 3 -1.44 12.64 -5.20
C VAL A 3 -2.52 13.39 -5.96
N CYS A 4 -2.41 14.72 -6.08
CA CYS A 4 -3.35 15.54 -6.85
C CYS A 4 -2.62 16.41 -7.88
N LEU A 5 -2.72 16.05 -9.16
CA LEU A 5 -2.11 16.81 -10.26
C LEU A 5 -2.78 18.19 -10.47
N CYS A 6 -4.10 18.24 -10.33
CA CYS A 6 -4.91 19.45 -10.43
C CYS A 6 -4.47 20.59 -9.51
N LYS A 7 -3.97 20.24 -8.32
CA LYS A 7 -3.60 21.19 -7.26
C LYS A 7 -2.12 21.08 -6.87
N GLY A 8 -1.34 20.24 -7.56
CA GLY A 8 0.08 20.01 -7.25
C GLY A 8 0.32 19.45 -5.84
N ILE A 9 -0.58 18.64 -5.30
CA ILE A 9 -0.47 18.12 -3.93
C ILE A 9 0.30 16.80 -3.91
N THR A 10 1.29 16.72 -3.02
CA THR A 10 2.14 15.55 -2.79
C THR A 10 1.70 14.76 -1.56
N ASP A 11 2.08 13.49 -1.52
CA ASP A 11 1.97 12.62 -0.35
C ASP A 11 2.59 13.26 0.91
N LYS A 12 3.79 13.83 0.81
CA LYS A 12 4.48 14.51 1.92
C LYS A 12 3.65 15.65 2.50
N GLN A 13 2.92 16.39 1.67
CA GLN A 13 2.03 17.45 2.15
C GLN A 13 0.81 16.89 2.89
N ILE A 14 0.28 15.74 2.44
CA ILE A 14 -0.81 15.05 3.14
C ILE A 14 -0.32 14.54 4.50
N VAL A 15 0.84 13.88 4.56
CA VAL A 15 1.42 13.39 5.82
C VAL A 15 1.64 14.54 6.81
N LYS A 16 2.23 15.66 6.36
CA LYS A 16 2.37 16.86 7.21
C LYS A 16 1.04 17.41 7.70
N ALA A 17 -0.01 17.35 6.89
CA ALA A 17 -1.33 17.78 7.33
C ALA A 17 -1.89 16.87 8.43
N VAL A 18 -1.61 15.56 8.35
CA VAL A 18 -1.97 14.59 9.39
C VAL A 18 -1.21 14.85 10.68
N GLU A 19 0.10 15.12 10.60
CA GLU A 19 0.92 15.55 11.75
C GLU A 19 0.37 16.83 12.40
N ASN A 20 -0.21 17.73 11.58
CA ASN A 20 -0.89 18.95 12.05
C ASN A 20 -2.35 18.70 12.51
N GLY A 21 -2.81 17.46 12.56
CA GLY A 21 -4.13 17.07 13.10
C GLY A 21 -5.23 16.81 12.08
N ALA A 22 -4.93 16.72 10.78
CA ALA A 22 -5.93 16.31 9.78
C ALA A 22 -6.25 14.82 9.93
N VAL A 23 -7.53 14.49 10.14
CA VAL A 23 -8.00 13.10 10.33
C VAL A 23 -8.92 12.64 9.21
N SER A 24 -9.32 13.55 8.31
CA SER A 24 -10.26 13.26 7.26
C SER A 24 -9.89 13.88 5.92
N VAL A 25 -10.31 13.23 4.83
CA VAL A 25 -10.18 13.79 3.48
C VAL A 25 -10.93 15.13 3.39
N ARG A 26 -12.00 15.33 4.16
CA ARG A 26 -12.75 16.59 4.19
C ARG A 26 -11.89 17.76 4.66
N GLU A 27 -11.06 17.56 5.68
CA GLU A 27 -10.10 18.58 6.14
C GLU A 27 -9.03 18.83 5.09
N LEU A 28 -8.47 17.77 4.49
CA LEU A 28 -7.51 17.93 3.39
C LEU A 28 -8.13 18.70 2.21
N ARG A 29 -9.43 18.52 1.91
CA ARG A 29 -10.15 19.28 0.88
C ARG A 29 -10.29 20.75 1.26
N LYS A 30 -10.56 21.04 2.54
CA LYS A 30 -10.65 22.41 3.05
C LYS A 30 -9.30 23.12 3.04
N GLN A 31 -8.22 22.41 3.36
CA GLN A 31 -6.87 22.97 3.43
C GLN A 31 -6.21 23.12 2.05
N PHE A 32 -6.27 22.10 1.20
CA PHE A 32 -5.53 22.05 -0.06
C PHE A 32 -6.42 22.17 -1.31
N GLY A 33 -7.74 22.15 -1.16
CA GLY A 33 -8.65 22.11 -2.30
C GLY A 33 -8.56 20.81 -3.11
N LEU A 34 -8.03 19.72 -2.52
CA LEU A 34 -7.93 18.44 -3.24
C LEU A 34 -9.32 17.98 -3.69
N GLY A 35 -9.41 17.26 -4.80
CA GLY A 35 -10.69 16.70 -5.27
C GLY A 35 -11.74 17.71 -5.72
N ASN A 36 -11.48 19.02 -5.69
CA ASN A 36 -12.43 20.06 -6.13
C ASN A 36 -12.40 20.36 -7.64
N GLN A 37 -11.52 19.70 -8.41
CA GLN A 37 -11.48 19.82 -9.87
C GLN A 37 -11.98 18.53 -10.52
N CYS A 38 -11.11 17.55 -10.76
CA CYS A 38 -11.51 16.30 -11.43
C CYS A 38 -11.90 15.15 -10.49
N GLY A 39 -11.67 15.29 -9.17
CA GLY A 39 -12.02 14.28 -8.16
C GLY A 39 -11.17 12.98 -8.15
N LYS A 40 -10.36 12.72 -9.19
CA LYS A 40 -9.62 11.45 -9.39
C LYS A 40 -8.65 11.10 -8.25
N CYS A 41 -8.11 12.11 -7.57
CA CYS A 41 -7.16 11.93 -6.47
C CYS A 41 -7.81 11.46 -5.16
N THR A 42 -9.14 11.49 -5.03
CA THR A 42 -9.82 11.28 -3.73
C THR A 42 -9.58 9.89 -3.13
N CYS A 43 -9.62 8.82 -3.93
CA CYS A 43 -9.33 7.46 -3.48
C CYS A 43 -7.88 7.32 -3.02
N MET A 44 -6.93 7.83 -3.82
CA MET A 44 -5.50 7.77 -3.51
C MET A 44 -5.17 8.59 -2.26
N ALA A 45 -5.71 9.81 -2.15
CA ALA A 45 -5.51 10.66 -0.99
C ALA A 45 -6.06 10.04 0.30
N ARG A 46 -7.16 9.29 0.23
CA ARG A 46 -7.68 8.54 1.38
C ARG A 46 -6.73 7.42 1.80
N GLY A 47 -6.12 6.72 0.84
CA GLY A 47 -5.10 5.70 1.13
C GLY A 47 -3.91 6.29 1.87
N VAL A 48 -3.32 7.36 1.33
CA VAL A 48 -2.18 8.05 1.95
C VAL A 48 -2.53 8.63 3.33
N LEU A 49 -3.74 9.18 3.48
CA LEU A 49 -4.23 9.67 4.78
C LEU A 49 -4.29 8.54 5.82
N ASN A 50 -4.88 7.39 5.46
CA ASN A 50 -5.01 6.26 6.38
C ASN A 50 -3.63 5.70 6.75
N GLU A 51 -2.74 5.51 5.78
CA GLU A 51 -1.36 5.08 6.04
C GLU A 51 -0.63 6.07 6.96
N ALA A 52 -0.80 7.38 6.77
CA ALA A 52 -0.21 8.40 7.63
C ALA A 52 -0.78 8.36 9.06
N LEU A 53 -2.09 8.17 9.22
CA LEU A 53 -2.75 8.05 10.54
C LEU A 53 -2.29 6.79 11.28
N GLU A 54 -2.21 5.66 10.58
CA GLU A 54 -1.67 4.41 11.11
C GLU A 54 -0.22 4.61 11.57
N ASN A 55 0.64 5.23 10.75
CA ASN A 55 2.02 5.53 11.11
C ASN A 55 2.16 6.51 12.28
N THR A 56 1.24 7.48 12.42
CA THR A 56 1.26 8.45 13.53
C THR A 56 0.92 7.79 14.87
N SER A 57 0.13 6.70 14.86
CA SER A 57 -0.22 5.94 16.07
C SER A 57 0.89 4.97 16.53
N VAL A 58 1.90 4.75 15.71
CA VAL A 58 2.92 3.70 15.88
C VAL A 58 4.27 4.34 16.21
N ALA A 59 4.36 4.85 17.44
CA ALA A 59 5.57 4.64 18.26
C ALA A 59 5.60 3.21 18.87
N ALA A 60 4.89 2.24 18.25
CA ALA A 60 4.87 0.82 18.63
C ALA A 60 4.48 -0.09 17.44
N THR A 61 5.49 -0.45 16.61
CA THR A 61 5.60 -1.69 15.78
C THR A 61 4.64 -1.92 14.58
N PRO A 62 5.11 -2.42 13.41
CA PRO A 62 4.34 -2.45 12.17
C PRO A 62 3.47 -3.71 12.05
N ALA A 63 2.16 -3.52 11.95
CA ALA A 63 1.21 -4.60 11.65
C ALA A 63 0.22 -4.16 10.56
N GLN A 64 0.30 -4.93 9.47
CA GLN A 64 -0.58 -5.02 8.32
C GLN A 64 -2.05 -4.63 8.59
N LYS A 65 -2.56 -3.74 7.72
CA LYS A 65 -3.95 -3.33 7.52
C LYS A 65 -4.96 -4.50 7.67
N PRO A 66 -6.06 -4.34 8.43
CA PRO A 66 -7.15 -5.31 8.41
C PRO A 66 -7.85 -5.28 7.05
N GLU A 67 -7.85 -6.42 6.37
CA GLU A 67 -8.58 -6.63 5.13
C GLU A 67 -10.08 -6.49 5.39
N ILE A 68 -10.70 -5.50 4.75
CA ILE A 68 -12.16 -5.33 4.75
C ILE A 68 -12.73 -6.52 3.98
N PHE A 69 -13.41 -7.44 4.69
CA PHE A 69 -14.16 -8.52 4.07
C PHE A 69 -15.36 -7.95 3.30
N ILE A 70 -15.22 -7.82 1.99
CA ILE A 70 -16.33 -7.53 1.07
C ILE A 70 -16.76 -8.87 0.47
N PRO A 71 -17.99 -9.38 0.73
CA PRO A 71 -18.48 -10.55 0.02
C PRO A 71 -18.56 -10.21 -1.49
N GLY A 72 -17.73 -10.88 -2.29
CA GLY A 72 -17.80 -10.84 -3.76
C GLY A 72 -16.68 -10.11 -4.51
N LYS A 73 -15.61 -9.62 -3.85
CA LYS A 73 -14.41 -9.15 -4.55
C LYS A 73 -13.32 -10.21 -4.45
N THR A 74 -13.18 -11.07 -5.46
CA THR A 74 -12.06 -12.01 -5.53
C THR A 74 -10.76 -11.23 -5.56
N ALA A 75 -10.00 -11.37 -4.47
CA ALA A 75 -8.72 -10.72 -4.26
C ALA A 75 -7.71 -11.16 -5.33
N ASN A 76 -7.04 -10.19 -5.97
CA ASN A 76 -5.80 -10.44 -6.69
C ASN A 76 -4.63 -10.60 -5.70
N ALA A 77 -4.78 -11.56 -4.77
CA ALA A 77 -3.74 -11.99 -3.84
C ALA A 77 -3.06 -13.30 -4.30
N ALA A 78 -3.49 -13.88 -5.43
CA ALA A 78 -3.01 -15.18 -5.89
C ALA A 78 -1.77 -15.14 -6.80
N THR A 79 -1.34 -13.99 -7.33
CA THR A 79 -0.27 -14.00 -8.36
C THR A 79 1.15 -14.08 -7.80
N ASN A 80 1.43 -13.51 -6.61
CA ASN A 80 2.81 -13.49 -6.09
C ASN A 80 3.22 -14.74 -5.30
N ALA A 81 2.26 -15.55 -4.82
CA ALA A 81 2.57 -16.81 -4.14
C ALA A 81 3.01 -17.90 -5.14
N THR A 82 2.41 -17.94 -6.33
CA THR A 82 2.70 -18.98 -7.33
C THR A 82 4.07 -18.78 -7.99
N HIS A 83 4.51 -17.53 -8.19
CA HIS A 83 5.81 -17.25 -8.84
C HIS A 83 7.01 -17.67 -7.99
N ASN A 84 6.92 -17.54 -6.65
CA ASN A 84 8.01 -17.91 -5.74
C ASN A 84 8.13 -19.43 -5.55
N ALA A 85 7.01 -20.16 -5.65
CA ALA A 85 7.01 -21.62 -5.55
C ALA A 85 7.73 -22.30 -6.74
N ILE A 86 7.56 -21.77 -7.96
CA ILE A 86 8.21 -22.33 -9.16
C ILE A 86 9.73 -22.13 -9.12
N HIS A 87 10.20 -20.96 -8.67
CA HIS A 87 11.64 -20.67 -8.61
C HIS A 87 12.36 -21.51 -7.55
N ASN A 88 11.71 -21.79 -6.42
CA ASN A 88 12.31 -22.59 -5.34
C ASN A 88 12.31 -24.10 -5.65
N ALA A 89 11.29 -24.59 -6.38
CA ALA A 89 11.25 -25.98 -6.85
C ALA A 89 12.40 -26.29 -7.83
N ALA A 90 12.77 -25.34 -8.70
CA ALA A 90 13.87 -25.52 -9.66
C ALA A 90 15.25 -25.64 -8.98
N HIS A 91 15.47 -24.92 -7.87
CA HIS A 91 16.71 -25.01 -7.09
C HIS A 91 16.84 -26.32 -6.31
N ASN A 92 15.74 -26.89 -5.82
CA ASN A 92 15.79 -28.11 -5.01
C ASN A 92 16.06 -29.37 -5.87
N VAL A 93 15.53 -29.42 -7.10
CA VAL A 93 15.76 -30.53 -8.05
C VAL A 93 17.21 -30.56 -8.55
N THR A 94 17.84 -29.39 -8.71
CA THR A 94 19.25 -29.31 -9.15
C THR A 94 20.22 -29.74 -8.03
N GLN A 95 19.91 -29.46 -6.76
CA GLN A 95 20.71 -29.94 -5.62
C GLN A 95 20.59 -31.45 -5.39
N SER A 96 19.41 -32.04 -5.51
CA SER A 96 19.24 -33.48 -5.30
C SER A 96 19.94 -34.35 -6.35
N TYR A 97 20.04 -33.88 -7.60
CA TYR A 97 20.73 -34.60 -8.66
C TYR A 97 22.26 -34.56 -8.51
N PHE A 98 22.83 -33.43 -8.06
CA PHE A 98 24.28 -33.29 -7.88
C PHE A 98 24.84 -34.24 -6.80
N THR A 99 24.06 -34.54 -5.75
CA THR A 99 24.49 -35.44 -4.66
C THR A 99 24.45 -36.93 -5.03
N LEU A 100 23.77 -37.32 -6.11
CA LEU A 100 23.61 -38.73 -6.50
C LEU A 100 24.66 -39.22 -7.52
N THR A 101 25.45 -38.33 -8.13
CA THR A 101 26.47 -38.69 -9.13
C THR A 101 27.91 -38.61 -8.62
N SER A 102 28.11 -38.45 -7.31
CA SER A 102 29.43 -38.27 -6.69
C SER A 102 29.80 -39.36 -5.67
N ASN A 103 29.23 -40.57 -5.81
CA ASN A 103 29.71 -41.81 -5.18
C ASN A 103 29.71 -42.94 -6.21
#